data_AF-A0A968TY32-F1
#
_entry.id   AF-A0A968TY32-F1
#
_cell.length_a   1.000
_cell.length_b   1.000
_cell.length_c   1.000
_cell.angle_alpha   90.00
_cell.angle_beta   90.00
_cell.angle_gamma   90.00
#
_symmetry.space_group_name_H-M   'P 1'
#
loop_
_entity.id
_entity.type
_entity.pdbx_description
1 polymer ?
#
loop_
_entity_poly.entity_id
_entity_poly.type
_entity_poly.pdbx_seq_one_letter_code
_entity_poly.pdbx_strand_id
1 'polypeptide(L)'
;MIGMIRWCALVLCASCLLLLVACAEQVSAPPPAAPLPTVAPTTPAPAVATSAAAGPTPTEAVPPLPTPTPLPMGTLTNELTAYLQTQVPLAPAEPDAIGTGITSVRAISIENTIDDRPLWLAYSLGKVNPVSDTYHFVALYTYHPAAPQPWQELERESLETVEVLDDWSGINQAWVVPERIWIEVKGGVGAHSGVYVLLSFDGTSLRREVTATHSSPAGAGRLHDINGDDTPEVLINQTDDYVYCYACGIREVSYSFMRWNGTTMEPVALAPLSATMPPDLANLNNEAIAHAEVGLWKDAHHLAQQAAALNATTGNPTVRLNVGIITTIAEGRAAAMLPNTLLPYVFYGDYAAATAYMAGHPVEALFLPPDQNPLIVGTPAEGWAAAMLARIQSETLPALIFRPDLAGAYFVRGWAGYLQNPESVQARADLQQAAVLSPTETLFLQSVAYLNIGSRQCQCYCRA
;
A
#
# COMPACT_ATOMS: atom_id res chain seq x y z
N MET A 1 -26.38 -26.25 -14.55
CA MET A 1 -25.92 -25.66 -13.28
C MET A 1 -25.71 -24.14 -13.39
N ILE A 2 -26.57 -23.43 -14.15
CA ILE A 2 -26.48 -21.97 -14.43
C ILE A 2 -27.79 -21.25 -14.02
N GLY A 3 -28.84 -22.00 -13.61
CA GLY A 3 -30.14 -21.44 -13.23
C GLY A 3 -30.28 -21.02 -11.77
N MET A 4 -29.36 -21.42 -10.88
CA MET A 4 -29.49 -21.16 -9.43
C MET A 4 -28.83 -19.84 -8.97
N ILE A 5 -27.94 -19.25 -9.77
CA ILE A 5 -27.20 -18.03 -9.39
C ILE A 5 -28.05 -16.76 -9.60
N ARG A 6 -29.05 -16.79 -10.51
CA ARG A 6 -29.94 -15.65 -10.75
C ARG A 6 -31.01 -15.41 -9.67
N TRP A 7 -31.29 -16.40 -8.82
CA TRP A 7 -32.28 -16.25 -7.75
C TRP A 7 -31.72 -15.71 -6.43
N CYS A 8 -30.42 -15.89 -6.14
CA CYS A 8 -29.80 -15.33 -4.93
C CYS A 8 -29.57 -13.81 -5.01
N ALA A 9 -29.31 -13.26 -6.19
CA ALA A 9 -29.07 -11.82 -6.35
C ALA A 9 -30.35 -10.96 -6.17
N LEU A 10 -31.52 -11.52 -6.47
CA LEU A 10 -32.80 -10.80 -6.39
C LEU A 10 -33.39 -10.80 -4.97
N VAL A 11 -33.06 -11.81 -4.14
CA VAL A 11 -33.48 -11.86 -2.72
C VAL A 11 -32.59 -10.96 -1.85
N LEU A 12 -31.30 -10.81 -2.16
CA LEU A 12 -30.39 -9.96 -1.38
C LEU A 12 -30.67 -8.45 -1.55
N CYS A 13 -31.12 -8.00 -2.73
CA CYS A 13 -31.49 -6.59 -2.96
C CYS A 13 -32.82 -6.20 -2.30
N ALA A 14 -33.77 -7.12 -2.13
CA ALA A 14 -35.05 -6.84 -1.48
C ALA A 14 -34.93 -6.73 0.05
N SER A 15 -33.93 -7.39 0.66
CA SER A 15 -33.68 -7.32 2.11
C SER A 15 -32.95 -6.06 2.56
N CYS A 16 -32.20 -5.38 1.68
CA CYS A 16 -31.54 -4.12 2.01
C CYS A 16 -32.48 -2.90 1.99
N LEU A 17 -33.61 -2.97 1.27
CA LEU A 17 -34.56 -1.84 1.21
C LEU A 17 -35.56 -1.79 2.39
N LEU A 18 -35.69 -2.87 3.18
CA LEU A 18 -36.65 -2.96 4.29
C LEU A 18 -36.06 -2.66 5.67
N LEU A 19 -34.75 -2.36 5.77
CA LEU A 19 -34.09 -1.95 7.02
C LEU A 19 -33.88 -0.44 7.18
N LEU A 20 -34.39 0.38 6.24
CA LEU A 20 -34.23 1.84 6.23
C LEU A 20 -35.41 2.64 6.83
N VAL A 21 -36.38 2.00 7.52
CA VAL A 21 -37.60 2.70 8.01
C VAL A 21 -37.87 2.52 9.53
N ALA A 22 -36.88 2.16 10.35
CA ALA A 22 -37.13 2.03 11.79
C ALA A 22 -35.92 2.36 12.68
N CYS A 23 -35.39 3.58 12.60
CA CYS A 23 -34.64 4.23 13.68
C CYS A 23 -34.81 5.75 13.58
N ALA A 24 -35.98 6.26 13.98
CA ALA A 24 -36.13 7.66 14.35
C ALA A 24 -35.83 7.76 15.85
N GLU A 25 -34.55 7.92 16.19
CA GLU A 25 -34.13 8.20 17.56
C GLU A 25 -34.32 9.68 17.90
N GLN A 26 -34.85 9.91 19.10
CA GLN A 26 -35.11 11.20 19.70
C GLN A 26 -33.79 11.98 19.88
N VAL A 27 -33.71 13.14 19.23
CA VAL A 27 -32.72 14.17 19.56
C VAL A 27 -33.07 14.76 20.93
N SER A 28 -32.46 14.21 21.98
CA SER A 28 -32.45 14.84 23.30
C SER A 28 -31.37 15.92 23.32
N ALA A 29 -31.76 17.14 23.70
CA ALA A 29 -30.87 18.29 23.82
C ALA A 29 -29.72 18.00 24.81
N PRO A 30 -28.51 18.54 24.55
CA PRO A 30 -27.40 18.40 25.49
C PRO A 30 -27.71 19.13 26.81
N PRO A 31 -27.35 18.56 27.97
CA PRO A 31 -27.47 19.25 29.24
C PRO A 31 -26.54 20.48 29.27
N PRO A 32 -26.91 21.54 30.01
CA PRO A 32 -26.10 22.74 30.12
C PRO A 32 -24.74 22.43 30.74
N ALA A 33 -23.69 23.03 30.18
CA ALA A 33 -22.32 22.92 30.65
C ALA A 33 -22.22 23.29 32.14
N ALA A 34 -21.60 22.40 32.92
CA ALA A 34 -21.25 22.68 34.30
C ALA A 34 -20.24 23.85 34.36
N PRO A 35 -20.37 24.76 35.34
CA PRO A 35 -19.42 25.85 35.49
C PRO A 35 -18.04 25.33 35.89
N LEU A 36 -17.01 25.89 35.26
CA LEU A 36 -15.60 25.69 35.59
C LEU A 36 -15.34 25.96 37.08
N PRO A 37 -14.53 25.14 37.78
CA PRO A 37 -14.13 25.45 39.14
C PRO A 37 -13.20 26.67 39.15
N THR A 38 -13.65 27.72 39.83
CA THR A 38 -12.84 28.89 40.18
C THR A 38 -11.68 28.44 41.08
N VAL A 39 -10.46 28.52 40.55
CA VAL A 39 -9.23 28.31 41.32
C VAL A 39 -9.06 29.49 42.29
N ALA A 40 -9.07 29.19 43.58
CA ALA A 40 -8.79 30.16 44.64
C ALA A 40 -7.30 30.57 44.60
N PRO A 41 -6.97 31.85 44.86
CA PRO A 41 -5.58 32.30 44.94
C PRO A 41 -4.89 31.71 46.17
N THR A 42 -3.79 31.01 45.94
CA THR A 42 -2.94 30.44 46.99
C THR A 42 -2.20 31.56 47.73
N THR A 43 -2.48 31.70 49.02
CA THR A 43 -1.81 32.62 49.94
C THR A 43 -0.34 32.20 50.16
N PRO A 44 0.63 33.14 50.19
CA PRO A 44 2.01 32.81 50.52
C PRO A 44 2.14 32.40 51.99
N ALA A 45 2.77 31.25 52.26
CA ALA A 45 3.13 30.82 53.61
C ALA A 45 4.26 31.72 54.19
N PRO A 46 4.22 32.03 55.50
CA PRO A 46 5.23 32.86 56.15
C PRO A 46 6.57 32.12 56.32
N ALA A 47 7.65 32.86 56.12
CA ALA A 47 9.02 32.44 56.38
C ALA A 47 9.21 32.14 57.87
N VAL A 48 9.48 30.88 58.21
CA VAL A 48 9.92 30.47 59.54
C VAL A 48 11.45 30.53 59.58
N ALA A 49 11.96 31.44 60.40
CA ALA A 49 13.38 31.53 60.72
C ALA A 49 13.86 30.25 61.40
N THR A 50 14.85 29.59 60.81
CA THR A 50 15.48 28.39 61.37
C THR A 50 16.49 28.81 62.44
N SER A 51 16.25 28.33 63.66
CA SER A 51 17.15 28.43 64.80
C SER A 51 18.43 27.62 64.57
N ALA A 52 19.58 28.24 64.77
CA ALA A 52 20.90 27.60 64.71
C ALA A 52 21.08 26.65 65.90
N ALA A 53 20.99 25.35 65.64
CA ALA A 53 21.39 24.30 66.58
C ALA A 53 22.89 23.99 66.42
N ALA A 54 23.55 23.80 67.56
CA ALA A 54 24.98 23.53 67.69
C ALA A 54 25.43 22.31 66.87
N GLY A 55 26.58 22.46 66.23
CA GLY A 55 27.13 21.50 65.27
C GLY A 55 27.46 20.12 65.88
N PRO A 56 27.12 19.02 65.20
CA PRO A 56 27.66 17.72 65.51
C PRO A 56 29.15 17.63 65.13
N THR A 57 29.89 16.94 65.97
CA THR A 57 31.28 16.50 65.81
C THR A 57 31.52 15.89 64.41
N PRO A 58 32.68 16.10 63.77
CA PRO A 58 32.94 15.60 62.41
C PRO A 58 32.99 14.07 62.43
N THR A 59 31.95 13.43 61.90
CA THR A 59 32.04 12.04 61.46
C THR A 59 32.86 12.04 60.17
N GLU A 60 33.97 11.31 60.17
CA GLU A 60 34.82 11.07 59.02
C GLU A 60 33.96 10.63 57.83
N ALA A 61 33.87 11.49 56.81
CA ALA A 61 33.04 11.25 55.64
C ALA A 61 33.58 10.03 54.90
N VAL A 62 32.81 8.94 54.92
CA VAL A 62 33.06 7.77 54.07
C VAL A 62 33.18 8.29 52.63
N PRO A 63 34.30 8.04 51.93
CA PRO A 63 34.46 8.49 50.55
C PRO A 63 33.26 8.00 49.72
N PRO A 64 32.67 8.85 48.85
CA PRO A 64 31.54 8.43 48.04
C PRO A 64 31.95 7.17 47.27
N LEU A 65 31.15 6.11 47.41
CA LEU A 65 31.32 4.91 46.59
C LEU A 65 31.37 5.38 45.13
N PRO A 66 32.36 4.91 44.34
CA PRO A 66 32.44 5.31 42.94
C PRO A 66 31.11 5.00 42.26
N THR A 67 30.48 6.03 41.69
CA THR A 67 29.27 5.84 40.89
C THR A 67 29.66 4.91 39.73
N PRO A 68 29.02 3.73 39.60
CA PRO A 68 29.36 2.81 38.52
C PRO A 68 29.20 3.53 37.19
N THR A 69 30.26 3.49 36.38
CA THR A 69 30.22 4.06 35.02
C THR A 69 29.15 3.30 34.23
N PRO A 70 28.22 3.99 33.56
CA PRO A 70 27.23 3.34 32.72
C PRO A 70 27.93 2.45 31.68
N LEU A 71 27.47 1.21 31.54
CA LEU A 71 27.98 0.32 30.50
C LEU A 71 27.67 0.91 29.11
N PRO A 72 28.56 0.75 28.12
CA PRO A 72 28.27 1.19 26.76
C PRO A 72 27.02 0.51 26.20
N MET A 73 26.21 1.25 25.42
CA MET A 73 24.96 0.72 24.83
C MET A 73 25.17 -0.58 24.05
N GLY A 74 26.26 -0.69 23.28
CA GLY A 74 26.57 -1.93 22.54
C GLY A 74 26.85 -3.14 23.45
N THR A 75 27.43 -2.93 24.63
CA THR A 75 27.62 -3.99 25.63
C THR A 75 26.28 -4.46 26.17
N LEU A 76 25.39 -3.52 26.51
CA LEU A 76 24.04 -3.83 27.00
C LEU A 76 23.20 -4.53 25.93
N THR A 77 23.28 -4.13 24.66
CA THR A 77 22.59 -4.82 23.55
C THR A 77 23.01 -6.29 23.42
N ASN A 78 24.32 -6.57 23.54
CA ASN A 78 24.84 -7.94 23.50
C ASN A 78 24.42 -8.75 24.73
N GLU A 79 24.41 -8.11 25.91
CA GLU A 79 23.93 -8.73 27.15
C GLU A 79 22.45 -9.12 27.04
N LEU A 80 21.58 -8.22 26.56
CA LEU A 80 20.15 -8.52 26.34
C LEU A 80 19.97 -9.65 25.33
N THR A 81 20.71 -9.62 24.22
CA THR A 81 20.66 -10.70 23.21
C THR A 81 21.02 -12.06 23.84
N ALA A 82 22.11 -12.14 24.59
CA ALA A 82 22.54 -13.36 25.26
C ALA A 82 21.53 -13.82 26.32
N TYR A 83 20.96 -12.88 27.09
CA TYR A 83 19.90 -13.16 28.04
C TYR A 83 18.68 -13.81 27.36
N LEU A 84 18.21 -13.23 26.25
CA LEU A 84 17.03 -13.73 25.54
C LEU A 84 17.27 -15.09 24.88
N GLN A 85 18.48 -15.37 24.43
CA GLN A 85 18.85 -16.69 23.88
C GLN A 85 18.70 -17.82 24.91
N THR A 86 18.72 -17.53 26.22
CA THR A 86 18.44 -18.53 27.25
C THR A 86 16.95 -18.62 27.62
N GLN A 87 16.15 -17.61 27.28
CA GLN A 87 14.72 -17.54 27.64
C GLN A 87 13.80 -18.05 26.53
N VAL A 88 14.20 -17.88 25.28
CA VAL A 88 13.39 -18.25 24.11
C VAL A 88 13.75 -19.66 23.66
N PRO A 89 12.77 -20.56 23.44
CA PRO A 89 13.04 -21.88 22.92
C PRO A 89 13.52 -21.77 21.47
N LEU A 90 14.83 -21.95 21.27
CA LEU A 90 15.45 -21.92 19.95
C LEU A 90 15.42 -23.31 19.30
N ALA A 91 15.03 -23.35 18.03
CA ALA A 91 15.17 -24.52 17.18
C ALA A 91 16.66 -24.82 16.93
N PRO A 92 17.04 -26.10 16.83
CA PRO A 92 18.40 -26.48 16.49
C PRO A 92 18.79 -25.93 15.11
N ALA A 93 20.06 -25.55 14.97
CA ALA A 93 20.61 -25.15 13.68
C ALA A 93 20.72 -26.39 12.78
N GLU A 94 19.83 -26.50 11.78
CA GLU A 94 19.88 -27.54 10.77
C GLU A 94 20.70 -27.05 9.56
N PRO A 95 21.78 -27.74 9.15
CA PRO A 95 22.67 -27.27 8.08
C PRO A 95 22.03 -27.17 6.69
N ASP A 96 21.04 -28.03 6.39
CA ASP A 96 20.56 -28.27 5.01
C ASP A 96 19.02 -28.33 4.87
N ALA A 97 18.27 -28.14 5.95
CA ALA A 97 16.82 -28.01 5.90
C ALA A 97 16.45 -26.52 5.95
N ILE A 98 15.34 -26.13 5.32
CA ILE A 98 14.69 -24.87 5.65
C ILE A 98 14.19 -25.03 7.10
N GLY A 99 15.06 -24.77 8.07
CA GLY A 99 14.84 -25.04 9.48
C GLY A 99 13.53 -24.41 9.92
N THR A 100 12.72 -25.17 10.66
CA THR A 100 11.46 -24.69 11.20
C THR A 100 11.62 -24.31 12.67
N GLY A 101 11.01 -23.21 13.07
CA GLY A 101 11.09 -22.59 14.38
C GLY A 101 11.93 -21.32 14.43
N ILE A 102 11.98 -20.74 15.63
CA ILE A 102 12.82 -19.57 15.95
C ILE A 102 14.26 -20.06 16.08
N THR A 103 15.15 -19.60 15.22
CA THR A 103 16.56 -20.02 15.22
C THR A 103 17.46 -19.09 16.02
N SER A 104 17.05 -17.84 16.19
CA SER A 104 17.79 -16.87 17.02
C SER A 104 16.89 -15.75 17.51
N VAL A 105 17.42 -14.96 18.42
CA VAL A 105 16.86 -13.70 18.90
C VAL A 105 17.94 -12.64 18.83
N ARG A 106 17.54 -11.39 18.58
CA ARG A 106 18.43 -10.23 18.54
C ARG A 106 17.84 -9.08 19.31
N ALA A 107 18.71 -8.17 19.74
CA ALA A 107 18.31 -6.88 20.26
C ALA A 107 19.04 -5.76 19.50
N ILE A 108 18.38 -4.60 19.40
CA ILE A 108 18.98 -3.35 18.95
C ILE A 108 18.59 -2.24 19.93
N SER A 109 19.49 -1.30 20.19
CA SER A 109 19.12 -0.08 20.91
C SER A 109 18.28 0.81 20.00
N ILE A 110 17.23 1.42 20.53
CA ILE A 110 16.36 2.33 19.80
C ILE A 110 16.31 3.69 20.49
N GLU A 111 15.99 4.73 19.74
CA GLU A 111 15.77 6.06 20.29
C GLU A 111 14.41 6.09 21.01
N ASN A 112 14.40 6.63 22.22
CA ASN A 112 13.18 6.84 22.96
C ASN A 112 12.77 8.30 22.86
N THR A 113 11.69 8.55 22.13
CA THR A 113 11.16 9.89 21.88
C THR A 113 10.15 10.35 22.93
N ILE A 114 9.76 9.46 23.86
CA ILE A 114 8.70 9.68 24.84
C ILE A 114 9.28 10.20 26.15
N ASP A 115 10.38 9.60 26.60
CA ASP A 115 11.06 9.92 27.86
C ASP A 115 12.55 9.50 27.82
N ASP A 116 13.30 9.88 28.86
CA ASP A 116 14.78 9.71 28.88
C ASP A 116 15.25 8.28 29.19
N ARG A 117 14.35 7.29 29.34
CA ARG A 117 14.75 5.91 29.63
C ARG A 117 15.37 5.28 28.37
N PRO A 118 16.51 4.56 28.50
CA PRO A 118 17.07 3.83 27.37
C PRO A 118 16.19 2.64 27.02
N LEU A 119 15.98 2.40 25.72
CA LEU A 119 15.16 1.32 25.23
C LEU A 119 15.90 0.42 24.25
N TRP A 120 15.50 -0.85 24.26
CA TRP A 120 15.95 -1.85 23.32
C TRP A 120 14.75 -2.54 22.69
N LEU A 121 14.86 -2.76 21.39
CA LEU A 121 13.95 -3.60 20.63
C LEU A 121 14.55 -4.99 20.52
N ALA A 122 13.85 -5.99 21.03
CA ALA A 122 14.19 -7.40 20.89
C ALA A 122 13.23 -8.09 19.94
N TYR A 123 13.73 -9.01 19.13
CA TYR A 123 12.91 -9.76 18.17
C TYR A 123 13.48 -11.14 17.88
N SER A 124 12.61 -12.06 17.44
CA SER A 124 13.00 -13.41 17.01
C SER A 124 13.30 -13.48 15.52
N LEU A 125 14.11 -14.45 15.11
CA LEU A 125 14.46 -14.73 13.72
C LEU A 125 14.32 -16.23 13.42
N GLY A 126 14.13 -16.58 12.16
CA GLY A 126 13.90 -17.95 11.69
C GLY A 126 12.70 -18.08 10.76
N LYS A 127 12.18 -19.30 10.67
CA LYS A 127 10.97 -19.61 9.90
C LYS A 127 10.05 -20.42 10.78
N VAL A 128 8.97 -19.84 11.28
CA VAL A 128 8.03 -20.57 12.14
C VAL A 128 7.27 -21.64 11.34
N ASN A 129 6.92 -22.73 12.03
CA ASN A 129 6.12 -23.80 11.45
C ASN A 129 4.64 -23.36 11.50
N PRO A 130 3.90 -23.33 10.39
CA PRO A 130 2.50 -22.92 10.38
C PRO A 130 1.57 -23.82 11.22
N VAL A 131 2.03 -25.01 11.62
CA VAL A 131 1.27 -25.89 12.55
C VAL A 131 1.73 -25.82 14.00
N SER A 132 2.67 -24.93 14.33
CA SER A 132 3.13 -24.73 15.72
C SER A 132 2.50 -23.49 16.34
N ASP A 133 2.28 -23.51 17.66
CA ASP A 133 1.85 -22.33 18.43
C ASP A 133 3.03 -21.36 18.71
N THR A 134 4.13 -21.48 17.96
CA THR A 134 5.31 -20.61 18.08
C THR A 134 5.27 -19.57 16.99
N TYR A 135 5.17 -18.30 17.38
CA TYR A 135 5.15 -17.16 16.47
C TYR A 135 6.41 -16.32 16.61
N HIS A 136 6.72 -15.56 15.56
CA HIS A 136 7.69 -14.48 15.71
C HIS A 136 7.19 -13.46 16.74
N PHE A 137 8.10 -12.70 17.33
CA PHE A 137 7.72 -11.65 18.27
C PHE A 137 8.63 -10.44 18.15
N VAL A 138 8.10 -9.31 18.62
CA VAL A 138 8.82 -8.07 18.88
C VAL A 138 8.52 -7.65 20.31
N ALA A 139 9.54 -7.24 21.07
CA ALA A 139 9.39 -6.84 22.46
C ALA A 139 10.27 -5.63 22.78
N LEU A 140 9.76 -4.75 23.64
CA LEU A 140 10.48 -3.58 24.14
C LEU A 140 11.04 -3.86 25.52
N TYR A 141 12.30 -3.49 25.74
CA TYR A 141 13.01 -3.66 27.01
C TYR A 141 13.61 -2.36 27.49
N THR A 142 13.73 -2.24 28.81
CA THR A 142 14.53 -1.22 29.49
C THR A 142 15.55 -1.88 30.42
N TYR A 143 16.56 -1.12 30.83
CA TYR A 143 17.65 -1.59 31.69
C TYR A 143 17.71 -0.84 33.02
N HIS A 144 17.73 -1.59 34.12
CA HIS A 144 17.79 -1.11 35.49
C HIS A 144 19.01 -1.72 36.21
N PRO A 145 20.18 -1.06 36.20
CA PRO A 145 21.44 -1.65 36.69
C PRO A 145 21.41 -2.05 38.18
N ALA A 146 20.54 -1.43 38.97
CA ALA A 146 20.42 -1.71 40.40
C ALA A 146 19.37 -2.79 40.74
N ALA A 147 18.62 -3.30 39.74
CA ALA A 147 17.59 -4.30 39.96
C ALA A 147 18.18 -5.73 39.99
N PRO A 148 17.61 -6.67 40.77
CA PRO A 148 18.04 -8.07 40.76
C PRO A 148 17.92 -8.73 39.38
N GLN A 149 16.93 -8.31 38.61
CA GLN A 149 16.78 -8.63 37.20
C GLN A 149 16.89 -7.31 36.43
N PRO A 150 18.07 -6.99 35.87
CA PRO A 150 18.31 -5.66 35.32
C PRO A 150 17.56 -5.43 34.01
N TRP A 151 17.22 -6.48 33.28
CA TRP A 151 16.38 -6.40 32.08
C TRP A 151 14.91 -6.51 32.45
N GLN A 152 14.14 -5.48 32.09
CA GLN A 152 12.69 -5.48 32.23
C GLN A 152 12.05 -5.43 30.84
N GLU A 153 11.25 -6.45 30.51
CA GLU A 153 10.32 -6.40 29.38
C GLU A 153 9.20 -5.40 29.72
N LEU A 154 9.00 -4.44 28.85
CA LEU A 154 7.93 -3.45 28.98
C LEU A 154 6.66 -3.98 28.33
N GLU A 155 6.77 -4.41 27.08
CA GLU A 155 5.67 -4.88 26.25
C GLU A 155 6.19 -5.84 25.18
N ARG A 156 5.30 -6.70 24.68
CA ARG A 156 5.59 -7.68 23.65
C ARG A 156 4.40 -7.86 22.73
N GLU A 157 4.70 -7.94 21.44
CA GLU A 157 3.74 -8.26 20.40
C GLU A 157 4.13 -9.55 19.69
N SER A 158 3.16 -10.46 19.57
CA SER A 158 3.28 -11.67 18.76
C SER A 158 2.99 -11.35 17.30
N LEU A 159 3.79 -11.88 16.37
CA LEU A 159 3.67 -11.65 14.93
C LEU A 159 3.09 -12.90 14.25
N GLU A 160 1.81 -13.16 14.50
CA GLU A 160 1.13 -14.39 14.07
C GLU A 160 1.09 -14.58 12.54
N THR A 161 1.08 -13.47 11.81
CA THR A 161 1.03 -13.49 10.34
C THR A 161 2.41 -13.59 9.70
N VAL A 162 3.50 -13.48 10.45
CA VAL A 162 4.86 -13.51 9.90
C VAL A 162 5.40 -14.93 10.04
N GLU A 163 5.61 -15.63 8.92
CA GLU A 163 6.18 -16.98 8.92
C GLU A 163 7.70 -16.98 8.84
N VAL A 164 8.28 -16.01 8.13
CA VAL A 164 9.72 -15.88 7.93
C VAL A 164 10.17 -14.51 8.39
N LEU A 165 11.17 -14.48 9.25
CA LEU A 165 11.86 -13.27 9.66
C LEU A 165 13.37 -13.58 9.71
N ASP A 166 14.10 -13.11 8.71
CA ASP A 166 15.54 -13.34 8.56
C ASP A 166 16.33 -12.02 8.63
N ASP A 167 17.64 -12.08 8.42
CA ASP A 167 18.50 -10.89 8.45
C ASP A 167 18.27 -9.92 7.28
N TRP A 168 17.57 -10.37 6.22
CA TRP A 168 17.18 -9.55 5.07
C TRP A 168 15.80 -8.91 5.28
N SER A 169 15.00 -9.52 6.15
CA SER A 169 13.70 -9.07 6.64
C SER A 169 13.92 -7.88 7.57
N GLY A 170 13.28 -6.75 7.28
CA GLY A 170 13.56 -5.49 7.97
C GLY A 170 12.73 -5.35 9.24
N ILE A 171 13.35 -5.50 10.41
CA ILE A 171 12.85 -4.89 11.65
C ILE A 171 13.65 -3.62 11.90
N ASN A 172 12.96 -2.48 11.86
CA ASN A 172 13.59 -1.18 12.06
C ASN A 172 12.72 -0.30 12.93
N GLN A 173 13.37 0.57 13.71
CA GLN A 173 12.67 1.73 14.24
C GLN A 173 12.25 2.63 13.07
N ALA A 174 11.03 3.12 13.16
CA ALA A 174 10.41 4.00 12.18
C ALA A 174 10.04 5.34 12.83
N TRP A 175 9.59 6.28 12.00
CA TRP A 175 9.25 7.63 12.40
C TRP A 175 7.93 8.01 11.73
N VAL A 176 6.88 8.22 12.53
CA VAL A 176 5.57 8.72 12.05
C VAL A 176 5.24 10.02 12.77
N VAL A 177 5.19 9.96 14.11
CA VAL A 177 5.08 11.13 14.99
C VAL A 177 5.96 10.91 16.23
N PRO A 178 6.52 11.97 16.84
CA PRO A 178 7.48 11.83 17.93
C PRO A 178 6.86 11.38 19.26
N GLU A 179 5.56 11.55 19.46
CA GLU A 179 4.88 11.18 20.72
C GLU A 179 4.77 9.65 20.92
N ARG A 180 5.23 8.86 19.96
CA ARG A 180 5.21 7.39 19.98
C ARG A 180 6.51 6.83 19.41
N ILE A 181 6.85 5.63 19.87
CA ILE A 181 7.89 4.83 19.24
C ILE A 181 7.24 3.95 18.18
N TRP A 182 7.79 3.97 16.97
CA TRP A 182 7.26 3.22 15.84
C TRP A 182 8.24 2.13 15.43
N ILE A 183 7.72 0.95 15.12
CA ILE A 183 8.52 -0.20 14.68
C ILE A 183 7.92 -0.73 13.37
N GLU A 184 8.70 -0.69 12.30
CA GLU A 184 8.37 -1.29 11.02
C GLU A 184 8.93 -2.71 10.98
N VAL A 185 8.07 -3.68 10.68
CA VAL A 185 8.43 -5.09 10.50
C VAL A 185 8.05 -5.51 9.09
N LYS A 186 9.04 -5.99 8.34
CA LYS A 186 8.88 -6.60 7.03
C LYS A 186 9.34 -8.05 7.12
N GLY A 187 8.49 -8.99 6.76
CA GLY A 187 8.78 -10.42 6.81
C GLY A 187 8.13 -11.18 5.65
N GLY A 188 8.15 -12.50 5.71
CA GLY A 188 7.58 -13.38 4.68
C GLY A 188 6.44 -14.26 5.19
N VAL A 189 5.59 -14.68 4.25
CA VAL A 189 4.60 -15.76 4.40
C VAL A 189 4.79 -16.74 3.24
N GLY A 190 5.00 -18.02 3.54
CA GLY A 190 5.33 -19.02 2.54
C GLY A 190 6.60 -18.68 1.74
N ALA A 191 6.65 -19.15 0.50
CA ALA A 191 7.83 -19.00 -0.37
C ALA A 191 7.84 -17.70 -1.21
N HIS A 192 6.67 -17.09 -1.40
CA HIS A 192 6.50 -16.01 -2.38
C HIS A 192 5.69 -14.82 -1.85
N SER A 193 5.25 -14.82 -0.59
CA SER A 193 4.44 -13.72 -0.05
C SER A 193 5.23 -12.92 0.97
N GLY A 194 4.95 -11.62 1.01
CA GLY A 194 5.50 -10.68 1.98
C GLY A 194 4.47 -10.31 3.03
N VAL A 195 4.95 -9.86 4.18
CA VAL A 195 4.14 -9.28 5.26
C VAL A 195 4.76 -7.96 5.70
N TYR A 196 3.87 -7.02 6.00
CA TYR A 196 4.20 -5.74 6.59
C TYR A 196 3.41 -5.58 7.88
N VAL A 197 4.09 -5.22 8.97
CA VAL A 197 3.46 -4.83 10.23
C VAL A 197 4.04 -3.50 10.68
N LEU A 198 3.18 -2.56 11.05
CA LEU A 198 3.58 -1.33 11.74
C LEU A 198 3.06 -1.39 13.17
N LEU A 199 3.98 -1.25 14.13
CA LEU A 199 3.66 -1.18 15.55
C LEU A 199 3.88 0.23 16.08
N SER A 200 3.05 0.64 17.04
CA SER A 200 3.23 1.89 17.81
C SER A 200 3.30 1.60 19.30
N PHE A 201 4.18 2.28 20.03
CA PHE A 201 4.26 2.24 21.48
C PHE A 201 4.05 3.64 22.06
N ASP A 202 3.07 3.78 22.96
CA ASP A 202 2.67 5.06 23.56
C ASP A 202 3.34 5.35 24.91
N GLY A 203 4.36 4.57 25.27
CA GLY A 203 5.01 4.63 26.57
C GLY A 203 4.48 3.57 27.54
N THR A 204 3.30 3.01 27.27
CA THR A 204 2.65 1.97 28.09
C THR A 204 2.28 0.71 27.32
N SER A 205 1.74 0.81 26.10
CA SER A 205 1.21 -0.33 25.33
C SER A 205 1.82 -0.37 23.92
N LEU A 206 2.28 -1.55 23.49
CA LEU A 206 2.72 -1.81 22.13
C LEU A 206 1.53 -2.32 21.33
N ARG A 207 1.16 -1.62 20.27
CA ARG A 207 -0.04 -1.89 19.47
C ARG A 207 0.31 -2.11 18.02
N ARG A 208 -0.43 -3.01 17.39
CA ARG A 208 -0.41 -3.23 15.95
C ARG A 208 -1.34 -2.23 15.27
N GLU A 209 -0.76 -1.32 14.50
CA GLU A 209 -1.51 -0.26 13.80
C GLU A 209 -1.87 -0.66 12.37
N VAL A 210 -0.95 -1.34 11.67
CA VAL A 210 -1.19 -1.83 10.31
C VAL A 210 -0.65 -3.26 10.19
N THR A 211 -1.39 -4.11 9.49
CA THR A 211 -0.89 -5.39 8.99
C THR A 211 -1.37 -5.60 7.58
N ALA A 212 -0.45 -5.98 6.70
CA ALA A 212 -0.75 -6.26 5.32
C ALA A 212 0.06 -7.47 4.83
N THR A 213 -0.52 -8.22 3.90
CA THR A 213 0.15 -9.31 3.20
C THR A 213 0.11 -9.03 1.70
N HIS A 214 1.07 -9.58 0.97
CA HIS A 214 1.14 -9.42 -0.48
C HIS A 214 1.74 -10.66 -1.13
N SER A 215 1.36 -10.93 -2.37
CA SER A 215 1.78 -12.12 -3.13
C SER A 215 3.20 -12.04 -3.71
N SER A 216 3.98 -11.05 -3.27
CA SER A 216 5.41 -10.88 -3.56
C SER A 216 6.18 -10.72 -2.26
N PRO A 217 7.37 -11.34 -2.11
CA PRO A 217 8.17 -11.28 -0.89
C PRO A 217 8.74 -9.88 -0.65
N ALA A 218 8.97 -9.11 -1.73
CA ALA A 218 9.48 -7.76 -1.65
C ALA A 218 8.30 -6.77 -1.67
N GLY A 219 7.82 -6.40 -0.48
CA GLY A 219 7.02 -5.19 -0.32
C GLY A 219 5.52 -5.43 -0.21
N ALA A 220 5.07 -6.02 0.90
CA ALA A 220 3.67 -5.91 1.30
C ALA A 220 3.29 -4.49 1.77
N GLY A 221 4.26 -3.73 2.26
CA GLY A 221 4.09 -2.32 2.56
C GLY A 221 5.39 -1.62 2.92
N ARG A 222 5.32 -0.29 3.05
CA ARG A 222 6.40 0.58 3.52
C ARG A 222 5.86 1.91 4.02
N LEU A 223 6.61 2.58 4.89
CA LEU A 223 6.40 4.00 5.15
C LEU A 223 6.96 4.87 4.02
N HIS A 224 6.21 5.89 3.62
CA HIS A 224 6.63 6.90 2.66
C HIS A 224 5.80 8.17 2.83
N ASP A 225 6.48 9.32 2.98
CA ASP A 225 5.80 10.62 2.95
C ASP A 225 5.52 10.99 1.48
N ILE A 226 4.27 10.77 1.06
CA ILE A 226 3.84 11.03 -0.31
C ILE A 226 3.40 12.47 -0.52
N ASN A 227 3.16 13.22 0.56
CA ASN A 227 2.53 14.54 0.50
C ASN A 227 3.46 15.68 0.95
N GLY A 228 4.64 15.35 1.49
CA GLY A 228 5.69 16.27 1.88
C GLY A 228 5.39 17.05 3.17
N ASP A 229 4.70 16.43 4.12
CA ASP A 229 4.37 17.03 5.43
C ASP A 229 5.12 16.42 6.61
N ASP A 230 6.21 15.69 6.32
CA ASP A 230 7.08 15.02 7.29
C ASP A 230 6.39 13.93 8.12
N THR A 231 5.12 13.60 7.82
CA THR A 231 4.38 12.50 8.43
C THR A 231 4.14 11.43 7.37
N PRO A 232 4.92 10.34 7.36
CA PRO A 232 4.78 9.33 6.32
C PRO A 232 3.44 8.60 6.39
N GLU A 233 2.89 8.32 5.21
CA GLU A 233 1.83 7.35 5.02
C GLU A 233 2.39 5.92 4.98
N VAL A 234 1.57 4.94 5.37
CA VAL A 234 1.85 3.54 5.06
C VAL A 234 1.28 3.24 3.68
N LEU A 235 2.17 2.92 2.75
CA LEU A 235 1.83 2.41 1.43
C LEU A 235 1.73 0.90 1.53
N ILE A 236 0.51 0.37 1.41
CA ILE A 236 0.25 -1.05 1.33
C ILE A 236 0.23 -1.43 -0.14
N ASN A 237 1.06 -2.40 -0.52
CA ASN A 237 1.09 -2.89 -1.89
C ASN A 237 -0.19 -3.67 -2.20
N GLN A 238 -0.83 -3.32 -3.32
CA GLN A 238 -2.02 -3.98 -3.86
C GLN A 238 -1.79 -4.42 -5.32
N THR A 239 -0.52 -4.52 -5.72
CA THR A 239 -0.14 -4.87 -7.08
C THR A 239 -0.55 -6.30 -7.41
N ASP A 240 -1.26 -6.49 -8.53
CA ASP A 240 -1.46 -7.84 -9.03
C ASP A 240 -0.15 -8.33 -9.70
N ASP A 241 0.62 -9.13 -8.97
CA ASP A 241 1.82 -9.81 -9.49
C ASP A 241 1.51 -11.03 -10.37
N TYR A 242 0.24 -11.46 -10.44
CA TYR A 242 -0.19 -12.69 -11.12
C TYR A 242 -1.13 -12.39 -12.28
N VAL A 243 -0.93 -11.26 -12.98
CA VAL A 243 -1.69 -10.93 -14.19
C VAL A 243 -1.65 -12.09 -15.20
N TYR A 244 -0.48 -12.71 -15.38
CA TYR A 244 -0.32 -14.00 -16.05
C TYR A 244 0.33 -15.01 -15.11
N CYS A 245 1.57 -14.72 -14.71
CA CYS A 245 2.34 -15.51 -13.77
C CYS A 245 3.33 -14.61 -13.05
N TYR A 246 3.68 -14.93 -11.80
CA TYR A 246 4.64 -14.14 -11.02
C TYR A 246 5.99 -13.93 -11.73
N ALA A 247 6.50 -14.96 -12.41
CA ALA A 247 7.78 -14.90 -13.14
C ALA A 247 7.68 -14.17 -14.49
N CYS A 248 6.47 -13.87 -14.97
CA CYS A 248 6.23 -13.24 -16.26
C CYS A 248 6.51 -11.73 -16.22
N GLY A 249 6.58 -11.13 -15.03
CA GLY A 249 6.92 -9.72 -14.80
C GLY A 249 5.82 -8.71 -15.14
N ILE A 250 4.71 -9.14 -15.75
CA ILE A 250 3.55 -8.29 -16.03
C ILE A 250 2.78 -8.07 -14.73
N ARG A 251 2.69 -6.80 -14.34
CA ARG A 251 2.10 -6.37 -13.07
C ARG A 251 1.07 -5.29 -13.30
N GLU A 252 -0.04 -5.36 -12.56
CA GLU A 252 -0.96 -4.24 -12.44
C GLU A 252 -0.66 -3.51 -11.13
N VAL A 253 0.20 -2.48 -11.21
CA VAL A 253 0.66 -1.76 -10.01
C VAL A 253 -0.48 -0.98 -9.36
N SER A 254 -0.65 -1.19 -8.07
CA SER A 254 -1.65 -0.52 -7.24
C SER A 254 -1.19 -0.46 -5.78
N TYR A 255 -1.70 0.54 -5.05
CA TYR A 255 -1.40 0.76 -3.64
C TYR A 255 -2.67 1.20 -2.90
N SER A 256 -2.81 0.79 -1.64
CA SER A 256 -3.67 1.47 -0.68
C SER A 256 -2.82 2.25 0.33
N PHE A 257 -3.39 3.30 0.90
CA PHE A 257 -2.66 4.25 1.74
C PHE A 257 -3.32 4.33 3.10
N MET A 258 -2.53 4.28 4.17
CA MET A 258 -2.99 4.54 5.53
C MET A 258 -2.24 5.73 6.10
N ARG A 259 -2.92 6.58 6.85
CA ARG A 259 -2.33 7.76 7.48
C ARG A 259 -2.68 7.83 8.96
N TRP A 260 -1.75 8.32 9.75
CA TRP A 260 -1.99 8.58 11.17
C TRP A 260 -2.90 9.80 11.36
N ASN A 261 -4.01 9.61 12.07
CA ASN A 261 -4.95 10.71 12.37
C ASN A 261 -4.71 11.37 13.75
N GLY A 262 -3.65 10.97 14.46
CA GLY A 262 -3.40 11.35 15.86
C GLY A 262 -3.70 10.25 16.88
N THR A 263 -4.54 9.27 16.52
CA THR A 263 -4.98 8.19 17.42
C THR A 263 -4.82 6.79 16.81
N THR A 264 -5.09 6.63 15.51
CA THR A 264 -5.02 5.36 14.77
C THR A 264 -4.59 5.60 13.33
N MET A 265 -4.13 4.54 12.66
CA MET A 265 -3.93 4.55 11.21
C MET A 265 -5.28 4.38 10.49
N GLU A 266 -5.60 5.30 9.59
CA GLU A 266 -6.86 5.31 8.84
C GLU A 266 -6.63 5.26 7.33
N PRO A 267 -7.50 4.60 6.55
CA PRO A 267 -7.42 4.61 5.10
C PRO A 267 -7.51 6.03 4.52
N VAL A 268 -6.67 6.32 3.54
CA VAL A 268 -6.71 7.54 2.75
C VAL A 268 -7.14 7.23 1.33
N ALA A 269 -8.05 8.04 0.81
CA ALA A 269 -8.50 8.00 -0.57
C ALA A 269 -8.36 9.38 -1.23
N LEU A 270 -8.41 9.40 -2.55
CA LEU A 270 -8.51 10.64 -3.33
C LEU A 270 -9.76 11.41 -2.92
N ALA A 271 -9.62 12.72 -2.68
CA ALA A 271 -10.71 13.56 -2.21
C ALA A 271 -10.90 14.79 -3.11
N PRO A 272 -12.11 15.03 -3.66
CA PRO A 272 -12.36 16.21 -4.47
C PRO A 272 -12.28 17.49 -3.63
N LEU A 273 -11.83 18.56 -4.26
CA LEU A 273 -11.92 19.91 -3.69
C LEU A 273 -13.33 20.48 -3.88
N SER A 274 -13.77 21.23 -2.88
CA SER A 274 -15.02 22.00 -2.95
C SER A 274 -14.91 23.17 -3.93
N ALA A 275 -16.06 23.64 -4.39
CA ALA A 275 -16.17 24.82 -5.26
C ALA A 275 -15.74 26.14 -4.61
N THR A 276 -15.40 26.15 -3.31
CA THR A 276 -14.88 27.32 -2.60
C THR A 276 -13.38 27.52 -2.81
N MET A 277 -12.68 26.53 -3.35
CA MET A 277 -11.27 26.64 -3.74
C MET A 277 -11.12 27.44 -5.05
N PRO A 278 -9.93 27.98 -5.36
CA PRO A 278 -9.68 28.60 -6.67
C PRO A 278 -10.12 27.68 -7.81
N PRO A 279 -10.97 28.14 -8.76
CA PRO A 279 -11.60 27.27 -9.75
C PRO A 279 -10.62 26.42 -10.54
N ASP A 280 -9.50 27.00 -11.00
CA ASP A 280 -8.51 26.28 -11.81
C ASP A 280 -7.82 25.16 -11.01
N LEU A 281 -7.54 25.38 -9.72
CA LEU A 281 -6.98 24.37 -8.83
C LEU A 281 -7.99 23.25 -8.56
N ALA A 282 -9.23 23.59 -8.26
CA ALA A 282 -10.29 22.62 -8.03
C ALA A 282 -10.56 21.77 -9.27
N ASN A 283 -10.61 22.39 -10.45
CA ASN A 283 -10.82 21.71 -11.72
C ASN A 283 -9.68 20.72 -12.01
N LEU A 284 -8.42 21.16 -11.98
CA LEU A 284 -7.28 20.27 -12.24
C LEU A 284 -7.19 19.11 -11.24
N ASN A 285 -7.39 19.38 -9.95
CA ASN A 285 -7.40 18.32 -8.93
C ASN A 285 -8.51 17.31 -9.18
N ASN A 286 -9.74 17.78 -9.37
CA ASN A 286 -10.91 16.90 -9.48
C ASN A 286 -10.88 16.13 -10.82
N GLU A 287 -10.36 16.74 -11.88
CA GLU A 287 -10.17 16.08 -13.16
C GLU A 287 -9.06 15.02 -13.09
N ALA A 288 -7.96 15.27 -12.37
CA ALA A 288 -6.92 14.27 -12.13
C ALA A 288 -7.48 13.05 -11.40
N ILE A 289 -8.31 13.26 -10.37
CA ILE A 289 -9.01 12.18 -9.65
C ILE A 289 -9.90 11.38 -10.60
N ALA A 290 -10.74 12.06 -11.38
CA ALA A 290 -11.65 11.40 -12.32
C ALA A 290 -10.90 10.55 -13.36
N HIS A 291 -9.73 11.00 -13.84
CA HIS A 291 -8.88 10.20 -14.74
C HIS A 291 -8.28 8.98 -14.02
N ALA A 292 -7.81 9.14 -12.78
CA ALA A 292 -7.24 8.04 -11.99
C ALA A 292 -8.29 6.94 -11.71
N GLU A 293 -9.52 7.32 -11.36
CA GLU A 293 -10.64 6.39 -11.07
C GLU A 293 -11.00 5.49 -12.25
N VAL A 294 -10.71 5.91 -13.49
CA VAL A 294 -10.99 5.13 -14.71
C VAL A 294 -9.74 4.54 -15.36
N GLY A 295 -8.62 4.51 -14.65
CA GLY A 295 -7.38 3.88 -15.11
C GLY A 295 -6.53 4.72 -16.07
N LEU A 296 -6.86 6.00 -16.28
CA LEU A 296 -6.08 6.92 -17.12
C LEU A 296 -4.92 7.55 -16.33
N TRP A 297 -4.05 6.72 -15.76
CA TRP A 297 -3.02 7.15 -14.81
C TRP A 297 -1.98 8.09 -15.40
N LYS A 298 -1.63 7.94 -16.68
CA LYS A 298 -0.74 8.88 -17.38
C LYS A 298 -1.31 10.31 -17.39
N ASP A 299 -2.57 10.45 -17.78
CA ASP A 299 -3.24 11.76 -17.87
C ASP A 299 -3.52 12.32 -16.47
N ALA A 300 -3.95 11.46 -15.54
CA ALA A 300 -4.13 11.81 -14.14
C ALA A 300 -2.84 12.38 -13.53
N HIS A 301 -1.70 11.75 -13.79
CA HIS A 301 -0.41 12.22 -13.30
C HIS A 301 -0.03 13.59 -13.87
N HIS A 302 -0.22 13.80 -15.18
CA HIS A 302 0.04 15.10 -15.79
C HIS A 302 -0.85 16.21 -15.18
N LEU A 303 -2.14 15.95 -14.99
CA LEU A 303 -3.07 16.90 -14.35
C LEU A 303 -2.70 17.15 -12.87
N ALA A 304 -2.31 16.11 -12.14
CA ALA A 304 -1.84 16.23 -10.76
C ALA A 304 -0.59 17.13 -10.66
N GLN A 305 0.36 17.00 -11.58
CA GLN A 305 1.54 17.89 -11.62
C GLN A 305 1.16 19.35 -11.86
N GLN A 306 0.18 19.62 -12.73
CA GLN A 306 -0.35 20.98 -12.94
C GLN A 306 -1.05 21.51 -11.69
N ALA A 307 -1.88 20.68 -11.03
CA ALA A 307 -2.51 21.04 -9.77
C ALA A 307 -1.48 21.33 -8.67
N ALA A 308 -0.39 20.55 -8.59
CA ALA A 308 0.70 20.76 -7.65
C ALA A 308 1.38 22.12 -7.84
N ALA A 309 1.62 22.52 -9.10
CA ALA A 309 2.20 23.82 -9.43
C ALA A 309 1.33 25.00 -8.96
N LEU A 310 0.00 24.91 -9.13
CA LEU A 310 -0.92 25.92 -8.59
C LEU A 310 -1.01 25.86 -7.06
N ASN A 311 -0.95 24.66 -6.48
CA ASN A 311 -1.03 24.44 -5.04
C ASN A 311 0.17 25.00 -4.27
N ALA A 312 1.30 25.25 -4.94
CA ALA A 312 2.45 25.93 -4.32
C ALA A 312 2.09 27.32 -3.75
N THR A 313 1.03 27.95 -4.24
CA THR A 313 0.56 29.26 -3.74
C THR A 313 -0.44 29.12 -2.58
N THR A 314 -1.30 28.10 -2.62
CA THR A 314 -2.39 27.93 -1.64
C THR A 314 -1.99 27.04 -0.45
N GLY A 315 -1.02 26.15 -0.64
CA GLY A 315 -0.58 25.21 0.39
C GLY A 315 -1.67 24.22 0.84
N ASN A 316 -2.65 23.91 -0.01
CA ASN A 316 -3.76 23.04 0.40
C ASN A 316 -3.26 21.59 0.62
N PRO A 317 -3.46 21.01 1.83
CA PRO A 317 -2.95 19.67 2.15
C PRO A 317 -3.67 18.55 1.39
N THR A 318 -4.97 18.69 1.11
CA THR A 318 -5.73 17.71 0.32
C THR A 318 -5.17 17.59 -1.10
N VAL A 319 -4.79 18.70 -1.73
CA VAL A 319 -4.16 18.65 -3.06
C VAL A 319 -2.80 17.96 -2.99
N ARG A 320 -1.96 18.27 -1.98
CA ARG A 320 -0.67 17.58 -1.83
C ARG A 320 -0.84 16.07 -1.70
N LEU A 321 -1.81 15.63 -0.90
CA LEU A 321 -2.11 14.22 -0.69
C LEU A 321 -2.64 13.54 -1.96
N ASN A 322 -3.59 14.16 -2.67
CA ASN A 322 -4.09 13.64 -3.95
C ASN A 322 -2.97 13.52 -4.99
N VAL A 323 -2.11 14.53 -5.10
CA VAL A 323 -0.94 14.51 -5.97
C VAL A 323 0.01 13.38 -5.59
N GLY A 324 0.31 13.20 -4.31
CA GLY A 324 1.15 12.12 -3.80
C GLY A 324 0.64 10.73 -4.17
N ILE A 325 -0.67 10.48 -3.98
CA ILE A 325 -1.32 9.21 -4.31
C ILE A 325 -1.24 8.95 -5.83
N ILE A 326 -1.66 9.91 -6.65
CA ILE A 326 -1.69 9.76 -8.11
C ILE A 326 -0.27 9.53 -8.65
N THR A 327 0.69 10.33 -8.18
CA THR A 327 2.10 10.23 -8.59
C THR A 327 2.66 8.84 -8.24
N THR A 328 2.46 8.38 -7.01
CA THR A 328 2.96 7.08 -6.54
C THR A 328 2.47 5.92 -7.42
N ILE A 329 1.16 5.88 -7.74
CA ILE A 329 0.59 4.81 -8.56
C ILE A 329 1.04 4.97 -10.02
N ALA A 330 0.98 6.18 -10.58
CA ALA A 330 1.32 6.43 -11.97
C ALA A 330 2.80 6.13 -12.27
N GLU A 331 3.73 6.56 -11.40
CA GLU A 331 5.15 6.25 -11.53
C GLU A 331 5.42 4.75 -11.34
N GLY A 332 4.71 4.10 -10.41
CA GLY A 332 4.78 2.65 -10.25
C GLY A 332 4.34 1.90 -11.52
N ARG A 333 3.24 2.31 -12.15
CA ARG A 333 2.77 1.75 -13.43
C ARG A 333 3.74 2.04 -14.57
N ALA A 334 4.32 3.24 -14.64
CA ALA A 334 5.33 3.59 -15.63
C ALA A 334 6.63 2.77 -15.46
N ALA A 335 7.07 2.54 -14.22
CA ALA A 335 8.24 1.73 -13.92
C ALA A 335 8.02 0.23 -14.18
N ALA A 336 6.77 -0.24 -14.14
CA ALA A 336 6.39 -1.62 -14.46
C ALA A 336 6.24 -1.89 -15.98
N MET A 337 6.53 -0.90 -16.83
CA MET A 337 6.56 -1.10 -18.28
C MET A 337 7.60 -2.16 -18.66
N LEU A 338 7.19 -3.13 -19.48
CA LEU A 338 8.08 -4.14 -20.02
C LEU A 338 8.15 -4.05 -21.55
N PRO A 339 9.36 -4.11 -22.14
CA PRO A 339 9.51 -4.15 -23.59
C PRO A 339 8.72 -5.31 -24.20
N ASN A 340 8.22 -5.12 -25.42
CA ASN A 340 7.50 -6.14 -26.20
C ASN A 340 6.23 -6.69 -25.53
N THR A 341 5.53 -5.86 -24.74
CA THR A 341 4.28 -6.24 -24.09
C THR A 341 3.23 -5.15 -24.22
N LEU A 342 2.00 -5.55 -24.58
CA LEU A 342 0.90 -4.60 -24.79
C LEU A 342 0.22 -4.17 -23.49
N LEU A 343 0.03 -5.12 -22.56
CA LEU A 343 -0.84 -4.93 -21.41
C LEU A 343 -0.37 -3.84 -20.42
N PRO A 344 0.94 -3.63 -20.15
CA PRO A 344 1.38 -2.52 -19.32
C PRO A 344 0.90 -1.15 -19.81
N TYR A 345 0.95 -0.87 -21.13
CA TYR A 345 0.45 0.40 -21.68
C TYR A 345 -1.04 0.61 -21.37
N VAL A 346 -1.83 -0.46 -21.41
CA VAL A 346 -3.26 -0.43 -21.07
C VAL A 346 -3.45 -0.16 -19.58
N PHE A 347 -2.70 -0.84 -18.70
CA PHE A 347 -2.74 -0.55 -17.26
C PHE A 347 -2.34 0.90 -16.95
N TYR A 348 -1.38 1.48 -17.66
CA TYR A 348 -1.01 2.87 -17.45
C TYR A 348 -1.99 3.89 -18.06
N GLY A 349 -2.93 3.42 -18.89
CA GLY A 349 -3.86 4.26 -19.64
C GLY A 349 -3.21 4.98 -20.82
N ASP A 350 -2.01 4.58 -21.26
CA ASP A 350 -1.31 5.18 -22.39
C ASP A 350 -1.70 4.52 -23.71
N TYR A 351 -2.95 4.73 -24.12
CA TYR A 351 -3.49 4.13 -25.34
C TYR A 351 -2.78 4.57 -26.61
N ALA A 352 -2.18 5.77 -26.62
CA ALA A 352 -1.37 6.23 -27.73
C ALA A 352 -0.09 5.39 -27.88
N ALA A 353 0.62 5.12 -26.78
CA ALA A 353 1.77 4.22 -26.78
C ALA A 353 1.38 2.77 -27.10
N ALA A 354 0.24 2.30 -26.59
CA ALA A 354 -0.30 0.98 -26.92
C ALA A 354 -0.51 0.83 -28.43
N THR A 355 -1.16 1.79 -29.08
CA THR A 355 -1.38 1.73 -30.54
C THR A 355 -0.10 1.94 -31.34
N ALA A 356 0.84 2.74 -30.84
CA ALA A 356 2.15 2.89 -31.47
C ALA A 356 2.95 1.57 -31.43
N TYR A 357 2.87 0.83 -30.33
CA TYR A 357 3.45 -0.51 -30.23
C TYR A 357 2.80 -1.46 -31.24
N MET A 358 1.46 -1.47 -31.35
CA MET A 358 0.74 -2.28 -32.34
C MET A 358 1.09 -1.91 -33.79
N ALA A 359 1.33 -0.62 -34.08
CA ALA A 359 1.72 -0.13 -35.40
C ALA A 359 3.11 -0.65 -35.87
N GLY A 360 3.90 -1.23 -34.96
CA GLY A 360 5.14 -1.92 -35.30
C GLY A 360 4.94 -3.23 -36.08
N HIS A 361 3.70 -3.68 -36.26
CA HIS A 361 3.36 -4.92 -36.96
C HIS A 361 2.47 -4.65 -38.20
N PRO A 362 2.56 -5.49 -39.25
CA PRO A 362 1.62 -5.45 -40.36
C PRO A 362 0.18 -5.67 -39.88
N VAL A 363 -0.77 -4.95 -40.49
CA VAL A 363 -2.19 -5.01 -40.11
C VAL A 363 -2.75 -6.43 -40.21
N GLU A 364 -2.38 -7.18 -41.24
CA GLU A 364 -2.81 -8.56 -41.43
C GLU A 364 -2.37 -9.44 -40.25
N ALA A 365 -1.15 -9.22 -39.75
CA ALA A 365 -0.59 -9.98 -38.63
C ALA A 365 -1.32 -9.69 -37.31
N LEU A 366 -1.80 -8.45 -37.11
CA LEU A 366 -2.56 -8.08 -35.91
C LEU A 366 -3.88 -8.85 -35.79
N PHE A 367 -4.45 -9.31 -36.90
CA PHE A 367 -5.74 -10.02 -36.94
C PHE A 367 -5.61 -11.53 -37.17
N LEU A 368 -4.38 -12.07 -37.07
CA LEU A 368 -4.17 -13.52 -37.00
C LEU A 368 -4.73 -14.10 -35.70
N PRO A 369 -5.14 -15.38 -35.69
CA PRO A 369 -5.58 -16.06 -34.48
C PRO A 369 -4.53 -15.97 -33.34
N PRO A 370 -4.95 -16.08 -32.07
CA PRO A 370 -4.05 -15.85 -30.93
C PRO A 370 -2.75 -16.68 -30.92
N ASP A 371 -2.77 -17.90 -31.45
CA ASP A 371 -1.62 -18.81 -31.56
C ASP A 371 -0.62 -18.44 -32.67
N GLN A 372 -0.91 -17.39 -33.45
CA GLN A 372 -0.06 -16.86 -34.52
C GLN A 372 0.14 -15.35 -34.40
N ASN A 373 -0.47 -14.71 -33.41
CA ASN A 373 -0.47 -13.26 -33.28
C ASN A 373 0.85 -12.76 -32.70
N PRO A 374 1.55 -11.80 -33.33
CA PRO A 374 2.86 -11.34 -32.88
C PRO A 374 2.82 -10.53 -31.58
N LEU A 375 1.64 -10.07 -31.14
CA LEU A 375 1.45 -9.43 -29.84
C LEU A 375 1.26 -10.44 -28.70
N ILE A 376 1.22 -11.74 -29.02
CA ILE A 376 0.99 -12.83 -28.08
C ILE A 376 2.16 -13.83 -28.14
N VAL A 377 2.42 -14.41 -29.31
CA VAL A 377 3.47 -15.43 -29.52
C VAL A 377 4.86 -14.83 -29.31
N GLY A 378 5.69 -15.51 -28.52
CA GLY A 378 7.04 -15.05 -28.17
C GLY A 378 7.05 -13.94 -27.11
N THR A 379 5.91 -13.64 -26.49
CA THR A 379 5.77 -12.66 -25.40
C THR A 379 5.32 -13.35 -24.11
N PRO A 380 5.38 -12.67 -22.95
CA PRO A 380 4.79 -13.20 -21.70
C PRO A 380 3.29 -13.55 -21.78
N ALA A 381 2.57 -13.07 -22.79
CA ALA A 381 1.16 -13.40 -23.00
C ALA A 381 0.94 -14.76 -23.72
N GLU A 382 1.99 -15.43 -24.19
CA GLU A 382 1.88 -16.75 -24.80
C GLU A 382 1.33 -17.77 -23.79
N GLY A 383 0.28 -18.50 -24.18
CA GLY A 383 -0.48 -19.37 -23.25
C GLY A 383 -1.51 -18.64 -22.38
N TRP A 384 -1.49 -17.30 -22.36
CA TRP A 384 -2.37 -16.44 -21.55
C TRP A 384 -3.28 -15.52 -22.38
N ALA A 385 -3.39 -15.77 -23.69
CA ALA A 385 -4.14 -14.93 -24.62
C ALA A 385 -5.56 -14.57 -24.12
N ALA A 386 -6.34 -15.56 -23.68
CA ALA A 386 -7.70 -15.31 -23.19
C ALA A 386 -7.74 -14.33 -22.00
N ALA A 387 -6.80 -14.49 -21.05
CA ALA A 387 -6.68 -13.61 -19.89
C ALA A 387 -6.24 -12.19 -20.31
N MET A 388 -5.25 -12.06 -21.19
CA MET A 388 -4.83 -10.77 -21.73
C MET A 388 -5.99 -10.01 -22.39
N LEU A 389 -6.70 -10.69 -23.29
CA LEU A 389 -7.78 -10.06 -24.07
C LEU A 389 -8.94 -9.64 -23.16
N ALA A 390 -9.26 -10.45 -22.14
CA ALA A 390 -10.28 -10.09 -21.14
C ALA A 390 -9.85 -8.88 -20.29
N ARG A 391 -8.58 -8.81 -19.88
CA ARG A 391 -8.04 -7.68 -19.13
C ARG A 391 -8.09 -6.40 -19.95
N ILE A 392 -7.72 -6.44 -21.23
CA ILE A 392 -7.84 -5.28 -22.12
C ILE A 392 -9.28 -4.74 -22.16
N GLN A 393 -10.27 -5.63 -22.22
CA GLN A 393 -11.67 -5.23 -22.23
C GLN A 393 -12.13 -4.61 -20.90
N SER A 394 -11.68 -5.16 -19.75
CA SER A 394 -12.04 -4.61 -18.44
C SER A 394 -11.43 -3.23 -18.22
N GLU A 395 -10.17 -3.03 -18.60
CA GLU A 395 -9.46 -1.76 -18.39
C GLU A 395 -9.93 -0.64 -19.33
N THR A 396 -10.27 -0.98 -20.58
CA THR A 396 -10.65 0.04 -21.58
C THR A 396 -12.08 0.56 -21.39
N LEU A 397 -12.99 -0.23 -20.80
CA LEU A 397 -14.39 0.15 -20.72
C LEU A 397 -14.64 1.40 -19.83
N PRO A 398 -14.13 1.49 -18.59
CA PRO A 398 -14.29 2.69 -17.76
C PRO A 398 -13.70 3.94 -18.43
N ALA A 399 -12.50 3.81 -19.01
CA ALA A 399 -11.85 4.89 -19.73
C ALA A 399 -12.71 5.42 -20.90
N LEU A 400 -13.35 4.54 -21.66
CA LEU A 400 -14.22 4.91 -22.78
C LEU A 400 -15.58 5.48 -22.36
N ILE A 401 -16.11 5.07 -21.20
CA ILE A 401 -17.32 5.68 -20.63
C ILE A 401 -17.03 7.13 -20.23
N PHE A 402 -15.86 7.37 -19.63
CA PHE A 402 -15.44 8.70 -19.18
C PHE A 402 -14.97 9.60 -20.34
N ARG A 403 -14.20 9.05 -21.28
CA ARG A 403 -13.64 9.75 -22.43
C ARG A 403 -14.00 9.02 -23.74
N PRO A 404 -15.19 9.31 -24.30
CA PRO A 404 -15.67 8.67 -25.53
C PRO A 404 -14.93 9.16 -26.80
N ASP A 405 -13.96 10.06 -26.66
CA ASP A 405 -13.07 10.56 -27.70
C ASP A 405 -11.72 9.83 -27.79
N LEU A 406 -11.46 8.83 -26.92
CA LEU A 406 -10.20 8.07 -26.92
C LEU A 406 -10.14 7.03 -28.05
N ALA A 407 -9.75 7.49 -29.25
CA ALA A 407 -9.61 6.63 -30.42
C ALA A 407 -8.72 5.40 -30.18
N GLY A 408 -7.58 5.57 -29.49
CA GLY A 408 -6.67 4.46 -29.17
C GLY A 408 -7.28 3.39 -28.26
N ALA A 409 -8.08 3.80 -27.28
CA ALA A 409 -8.77 2.86 -26.39
C ALA A 409 -9.83 2.04 -27.14
N TYR A 410 -10.59 2.69 -28.03
CA TYR A 410 -11.50 1.99 -28.95
C TYR A 410 -10.74 0.97 -29.82
N PHE A 411 -9.60 1.35 -30.38
CA PHE A 411 -8.83 0.46 -31.24
C PHE A 411 -8.34 -0.78 -30.48
N VAL A 412 -7.71 -0.58 -29.31
CA VAL A 412 -7.16 -1.67 -28.48
C VAL A 412 -8.27 -2.59 -27.98
N ARG A 413 -9.41 -2.04 -27.53
CA ARG A 413 -10.59 -2.83 -27.12
C ARG A 413 -11.19 -3.62 -28.29
N GLY A 414 -11.34 -2.97 -29.44
CA GLY A 414 -11.89 -3.58 -30.66
C GLY A 414 -11.01 -4.71 -31.18
N TRP A 415 -9.69 -4.52 -31.20
CA TRP A 415 -8.72 -5.55 -31.52
C TRP A 415 -8.83 -6.76 -30.58
N ALA A 416 -8.87 -6.51 -29.26
CA ALA A 416 -8.99 -7.59 -28.29
C ALA A 416 -10.31 -8.37 -28.44
N GLY A 417 -11.41 -7.65 -28.65
CA GLY A 417 -12.73 -8.26 -28.89
C GLY A 417 -12.78 -9.08 -30.19
N TYR A 418 -12.07 -8.65 -31.24
CA TYR A 418 -12.00 -9.40 -32.49
C TYR A 418 -11.25 -10.72 -32.32
N LEU A 419 -10.11 -10.72 -31.60
CA LEU A 419 -9.34 -11.96 -31.37
C LEU A 419 -10.07 -12.97 -30.50
N GLN A 420 -10.93 -12.52 -29.58
CA GLN A 420 -11.81 -13.42 -28.84
C GLN A 420 -12.96 -13.96 -29.69
N ASN A 421 -13.53 -13.11 -30.54
CA ASN A 421 -14.65 -13.47 -31.42
C ASN A 421 -14.62 -12.64 -32.72
N PRO A 422 -14.13 -13.22 -33.84
CA PRO A 422 -14.06 -12.53 -35.13
C PRO A 422 -15.41 -12.07 -35.71
N GLU A 423 -16.50 -12.66 -35.23
CA GLU A 423 -17.89 -12.31 -35.60
C GLU A 423 -18.49 -11.23 -34.68
N SER A 424 -17.71 -10.70 -33.72
CA SER A 424 -18.18 -9.67 -32.81
C SER A 424 -18.49 -8.37 -33.54
N VAL A 425 -19.78 -8.02 -33.57
CA VAL A 425 -20.26 -6.73 -34.11
C VAL A 425 -19.69 -5.57 -33.30
N GLN A 426 -19.61 -5.70 -31.97
CA GLN A 426 -19.07 -4.66 -31.11
C GLN A 426 -17.58 -4.42 -31.37
N ALA A 427 -16.79 -5.49 -31.56
CA ALA A 427 -15.36 -5.36 -31.86
C ALA A 427 -15.12 -4.57 -33.15
N ARG A 428 -15.90 -4.86 -34.19
CA ARG A 428 -15.85 -4.14 -35.47
C ARG A 428 -16.31 -2.69 -35.33
N ALA A 429 -17.36 -2.45 -34.54
CA ALA A 429 -17.85 -1.10 -34.26
C ALA A 429 -16.80 -0.25 -33.51
N ASP A 430 -16.10 -0.83 -32.55
CA ASP A 430 -15.01 -0.16 -31.83
C ASP A 430 -13.85 0.20 -32.77
N LEU A 431 -13.42 -0.72 -33.63
CA LEU A 431 -12.37 -0.44 -34.64
C LEU A 431 -12.80 0.67 -35.62
N GLN A 432 -14.07 0.67 -36.04
CA GLN A 432 -14.63 1.73 -36.88
C GLN A 432 -14.67 3.08 -36.14
N GLN A 433 -15.09 3.07 -34.87
CA GLN A 433 -15.14 4.28 -34.05
C GLN A 433 -13.75 4.89 -33.86
N ALA A 434 -12.73 4.07 -33.64
CA ALA A 434 -11.34 4.53 -33.59
C ALA A 434 -10.93 5.28 -34.86
N ALA A 435 -11.26 4.72 -36.04
CA ALA A 435 -10.98 5.35 -37.33
C ALA A 435 -11.79 6.65 -37.57
N VAL A 436 -13.02 6.73 -37.05
CA VAL A 436 -13.85 7.96 -37.11
C VAL A 436 -13.25 9.06 -36.23
N LEU A 437 -12.82 8.72 -35.01
CA LEU A 437 -12.24 9.67 -34.06
C LEU A 437 -10.85 10.15 -34.48
N SER A 438 -10.07 9.31 -35.17
CA SER A 438 -8.74 9.66 -35.69
C SER A 438 -8.62 9.34 -37.18
N PRO A 439 -9.17 10.19 -38.07
CA PRO A 439 -9.25 9.91 -39.51
C PRO A 439 -7.90 10.01 -40.24
N THR A 440 -6.84 10.43 -39.54
CA THR A 440 -5.46 10.46 -40.07
C THR A 440 -4.61 9.32 -39.55
N GLU A 441 -5.10 8.51 -38.60
CA GLU A 441 -4.34 7.38 -38.06
C GLU A 441 -4.35 6.20 -39.05
N THR A 442 -3.19 5.92 -39.62
CA THR A 442 -3.03 4.95 -40.70
C THR A 442 -3.36 3.54 -40.23
N LEU A 443 -2.95 3.17 -39.02
CA LEU A 443 -3.23 1.84 -38.45
C LEU A 443 -4.73 1.57 -38.38
N PHE A 444 -5.52 2.57 -37.96
CA PHE A 444 -6.97 2.40 -37.75
C PHE A 444 -7.70 2.25 -39.09
N LEU A 445 -7.40 3.12 -40.05
CA LEU A 445 -7.98 3.10 -41.39
C LEU A 445 -7.67 1.79 -42.12
N GLN A 446 -6.41 1.34 -42.08
CA GLN A 446 -5.99 0.09 -42.73
C GLN A 446 -6.63 -1.14 -42.08
N SER A 447 -6.77 -1.15 -40.75
CA SER A 447 -7.44 -2.24 -40.02
C SER A 447 -8.91 -2.37 -40.42
N VAL A 448 -9.64 -1.25 -40.50
CA VAL A 448 -11.04 -1.25 -40.96
C VAL A 448 -11.13 -1.72 -42.42
N ALA A 449 -10.22 -1.28 -43.30
CA ALA A 449 -10.19 -1.70 -44.69
C ALA A 449 -9.94 -3.22 -44.83
N TYR A 450 -8.95 -3.76 -44.09
CA TYR A 450 -8.63 -5.18 -44.07
C TYR A 450 -9.83 -6.04 -43.69
N LEU A 451 -10.51 -5.69 -42.60
CA LEU A 451 -11.68 -6.43 -42.10
C LEU A 451 -12.92 -6.35 -43.00
N ASN A 452 -13.02 -5.30 -43.82
CA ASN A 452 -14.09 -5.12 -44.80
C ASN A 452 -13.85 -5.89 -46.11
N ILE A 453 -12.60 -6.19 -46.46
CA ILE A 453 -12.27 -7.01 -47.64
C ILE A 453 -12.53 -8.48 -47.35
N GLY A 454 -12.12 -8.97 -46.16
CA GLY A 454 -12.32 -10.36 -45.75
C GLY A 454 -13.81 -10.77 -45.69
N SER A 455 -14.70 -9.87 -45.27
CA SER A 455 -16.14 -10.15 -45.22
C SER A 455 -16.78 -10.36 -46.60
N ARG A 456 -16.20 -9.78 -47.66
CA ARG A 456 -16.69 -9.93 -49.04
C ARG A 456 -16.23 -11.24 -49.68
N GLN A 457 -15.04 -11.75 -49.35
CA GLN A 457 -14.56 -13.01 -49.91
C GLN A 457 -15.33 -14.24 -49.38
N CYS A 458 -15.74 -14.25 -48.11
CA CYS A 458 -16.60 -15.32 -47.57
C CYS A 458 -18.02 -15.31 -48.17
N GLN A 459 -18.58 -14.14 -48.48
CA GLN A 459 -19.92 -14.06 -49.10
C GLN A 459 -19.96 -14.58 -50.54
N CYS A 460 -18.83 -14.52 -51.28
CA CYS A 460 -18.74 -15.09 -52.62
C CYS A 460 -18.63 -16.62 -52.61
N TYR A 461 -18.01 -17.23 -51.58
CA TYR A 461 -17.88 -18.68 -51.47
C TYR A 461 -19.14 -19.40 -50.95
N CYS A 462 -19.98 -18.74 -50.14
CA CYS A 462 -21.24 -19.33 -49.67
C CYS A 462 -22.43 -19.19 -50.64
N ARG A 463 -22.22 -18.60 -51.83
CA ARG A 463 -23.24 -18.47 -52.90
C ARG A 463 -22.94 -19.35 -54.14
N ALA A 464 -21.93 -20.21 -54.08
CA ALA A 464 -21.72 -21.33 -55.00
C ALA A 464 -22.13 -22.62 -54.29
#